data_AF-A0A7Y0YZZ9-F1
#
_entry.id   AF-A0A7Y0YZZ9-F1
#
_cell.length_a   1.000
_cell.length_b   1.000
_cell.length_c   1.000
_cell.angle_alpha   90.00
_cell.angle_beta   90.00
_cell.angle_gamma   90.00
#
_symmetry.space_group_name_H-M   'P 1'
#
loop_
_entity.id
_entity.type
_entity.pdbx_description
1 polymer ?
#
loop_
_entity_poly.entity_id
_entity_poly.type
_entity_poly.pdbx_seq_one_letter_code
_entity_poly.pdbx_strand_id
1 'polypeptide(L)'
;MTSPIARLSAAINLSLSAHRTGPAPEPLARFPRLGAAGIDLYERFERAEKALPPPQEKRRAAISKFRNVLPLNASEWRLVFAGLSDKSERVGPILDDDQLFDRVHKEICHRIEKRKLSRRDWLALCFSYFGYEAATPDQNANWCVLRADVQLGFDCVRGQQKREKEWVHIVQQHQELFSEQAGARLGDQMFNGEISDLSALQTIAQIPDSSWLWRRIFNVLISRIFMLDDAEFSQRLADLVDIGRQHPRYMNDILSACLSRYHVAAYREKPSSLLKQVALDNWGSPQIRSRQNSWLQYVEKDVCAMVVAWFAKEDLEHFFNLLKGDSEVDQSRLHYWLRFANQMSYTRIVMGSDAWNDRGRDFVHFREKNKGRLSKLVGGPGHNNAVVMQIGNYFFVEFSGTGNACYVYKADGSPFNPDKSQLELTAELKQANRALDRMRHSPAPSRPNRIEGWLSKFDDSLGKLGIRVQSQAGTPGASKPMAFEDQVRDALKSVKHKVYDQRARGGAFQVQLDDSDLAAVTALQRLGFKPVNHQPLRFWRQ
;
A
#
# COMPACT_ATOMS: atom_id res chain seq x y z
N MET A 1 66.43 20.53 4.24
CA MET A 1 66.29 20.39 5.71
C MET A 1 64.81 20.27 6.05
N THR A 2 64.31 19.08 6.34
CA THR A 2 62.89 18.86 6.66
C THR A 2 62.60 19.29 8.10
N SER A 3 61.60 20.17 8.26
CA SER A 3 61.21 20.81 9.53
C SER A 3 60.97 19.78 10.65
N PRO A 4 61.38 20.07 11.91
CA PRO A 4 61.08 19.23 13.08
C PRO A 4 59.59 18.91 13.24
N ILE A 5 58.71 19.81 12.78
CA ILE A 5 57.25 19.64 12.81
C ILE A 5 56.79 18.56 11.83
N ALA A 6 57.46 18.42 10.68
CA ALA A 6 57.13 17.36 9.71
C ALA A 6 57.51 15.97 10.24
N ARG A 7 58.60 15.87 11.04
CA ARG A 7 58.97 14.62 11.71
C ARG A 7 58.03 14.27 12.85
N LEU A 8 57.56 15.28 13.60
CA LEU A 8 56.59 15.10 14.66
C LEU A 8 55.22 14.65 14.10
N SER A 9 54.77 15.27 13.00
CA SER A 9 53.52 14.89 12.32
C SER A 9 53.60 13.48 11.71
N ALA A 10 54.74 13.11 11.12
CA ALA A 10 54.96 11.75 10.64
C ALA A 10 54.98 10.71 11.77
N ALA A 11 55.60 11.05 12.92
CA ALA A 11 55.64 10.18 14.10
C ALA A 11 54.25 10.02 14.75
N ILE A 12 53.44 11.08 14.80
CA ILE A 12 52.06 11.03 15.31
C ILE A 12 51.18 10.20 14.38
N ASN A 13 51.30 10.35 13.05
CA ASN A 13 50.56 9.56 12.08
C ASN A 13 50.97 8.07 12.09
N LEU A 14 52.24 7.75 12.31
CA LEU A 14 52.74 6.38 12.51
C LEU A 14 52.25 5.75 13.82
N SER A 15 52.13 6.55 14.89
CA SER A 15 51.61 6.07 16.18
C SER A 15 50.09 5.87 16.15
N LEU A 16 49.35 6.75 15.46
CA LEU A 16 47.90 6.63 15.26
C LEU A 16 47.53 5.47 14.32
N SER A 17 48.34 5.19 13.29
CA SER A 17 48.13 4.02 12.43
C SER A 17 48.45 2.70 13.15
N ALA A 18 49.50 2.67 13.99
CA ALA A 18 49.78 1.52 14.86
C ALA A 18 48.66 1.22 15.87
N HIS A 19 47.90 2.23 16.31
CA HIS A 19 46.71 2.06 17.17
C HIS A 19 45.42 1.70 16.42
N ARG A 20 45.35 1.90 15.10
CA ARG A 20 44.20 1.51 14.27
C ARG A 20 44.28 0.08 13.74
N THR A 21 45.46 -0.53 13.72
CA THR A 21 45.67 -1.87 13.13
C THR A 21 46.58 -2.80 13.95
N GLY A 22 46.64 -2.65 15.27
CA GLY A 22 47.42 -3.52 16.16
C GLY A 22 46.55 -4.26 17.19
N PRO A 23 46.84 -5.53 17.52
CA PRO A 23 46.09 -6.30 18.51
C PRO A 23 46.24 -5.70 19.91
N ALA A 24 45.29 -6.02 20.79
CA ALA A 24 45.17 -5.46 22.15
C ALA A 24 46.50 -5.47 22.95
N PRO A 25 46.73 -4.46 23.81
CA PRO A 25 47.93 -4.40 24.64
C PRO A 25 48.09 -5.64 25.53
N GLU A 26 49.35 -5.92 25.84
CA GLU A 26 49.92 -7.21 26.27
C GLU A 26 49.43 -7.90 27.56
N PRO A 27 48.49 -7.42 28.40
CA PRO A 27 47.97 -8.27 29.48
C PRO A 27 46.94 -9.33 29.00
N LEU A 28 46.29 -9.12 27.85
CA LEU A 28 45.16 -9.97 27.41
C LEU A 28 45.56 -11.08 26.42
N ALA A 29 46.74 -11.01 25.80
CA ALA A 29 47.23 -12.02 24.87
C ALA A 29 47.49 -13.39 25.53
N ARG A 30 47.68 -13.42 26.86
CA ARG A 30 47.84 -14.67 27.64
C ARG A 30 46.53 -15.41 27.91
N PHE A 31 45.39 -14.83 27.58
CA PHE A 31 44.10 -15.46 27.79
C PHE A 31 43.28 -15.43 26.49
N PRO A 32 43.52 -16.36 25.55
CA PRO A 32 42.79 -16.44 24.29
C PRO A 32 41.28 -16.54 24.50
N ARG A 33 40.84 -17.18 25.59
CA ARG A 33 39.42 -17.26 25.99
C ARG A 33 38.86 -15.94 26.50
N LEU A 34 39.68 -15.06 27.07
CA LEU A 34 39.29 -13.75 27.62
C LEU A 34 39.34 -12.67 26.53
N GLY A 35 40.28 -12.79 25.58
CA GLY A 35 40.26 -12.05 24.32
C GLY A 35 39.07 -12.46 23.43
N ALA A 36 38.80 -13.75 23.28
CA ALA A 36 37.61 -14.25 22.58
C ALA A 36 36.32 -13.89 23.33
N ALA A 37 36.28 -13.96 24.67
CA ALA A 37 35.14 -13.47 25.44
C ALA A 37 35.01 -11.95 25.37
N GLY A 38 36.11 -11.20 25.26
CA GLY A 38 36.10 -9.75 25.08
C GLY A 38 35.58 -9.35 23.70
N ILE A 39 35.95 -10.10 22.65
CA ILE A 39 35.44 -9.95 21.29
C ILE A 39 33.99 -10.41 21.20
N ASP A 40 33.62 -11.55 21.79
CA ASP A 40 32.24 -12.05 21.88
C ASP A 40 31.36 -11.10 22.71
N LEU A 41 31.86 -10.53 23.82
CA LEU A 41 31.18 -9.47 24.55
C LEU A 41 31.08 -8.19 23.73
N TYR A 42 32.13 -7.80 23.01
CA TYR A 42 32.09 -6.64 22.11
C TYR A 42 31.09 -6.87 20.97
N GLU A 43 31.06 -8.06 20.36
CA GLU A 43 30.12 -8.44 19.33
C GLU A 43 28.69 -8.51 19.89
N ARG A 44 28.43 -9.13 21.04
CA ARG A 44 27.09 -9.22 21.66
C ARG A 44 26.58 -7.89 22.23
N PHE A 45 27.46 -6.98 22.65
CA PHE A 45 27.07 -5.70 23.26
C PHE A 45 27.15 -4.48 22.33
N GLU A 46 27.99 -4.53 21.27
CA GLU A 46 28.12 -3.47 20.25
C GLU A 46 27.37 -3.79 18.95
N ARG A 47 27.33 -5.05 18.45
CA ARG A 47 26.24 -5.37 17.52
C ARG A 47 24.98 -5.34 18.35
N ALA A 48 23.98 -4.61 17.86
CA ALA A 48 22.64 -4.74 18.34
C ALA A 48 22.19 -6.17 18.03
N GLU A 49 22.52 -7.14 18.89
CA GLU A 49 21.71 -8.35 18.98
C GLU A 49 20.33 -7.89 19.43
N LYS A 50 19.28 -8.43 18.81
CA LYS A 50 17.89 -8.16 19.17
C LYS A 50 17.69 -8.56 20.61
N ALA A 51 17.82 -7.58 21.50
CA ALA A 51 17.58 -7.76 22.91
C ALA A 51 16.17 -8.34 23.05
N LEU A 52 16.10 -9.57 23.57
CA LEU A 52 14.84 -10.28 23.71
C LEU A 52 13.88 -9.38 24.49
N PRO A 53 12.65 -9.17 23.98
CA PRO A 53 11.67 -8.36 24.69
C PRO A 53 11.51 -8.92 26.10
N PRO A 54 11.45 -8.07 27.15
CA PRO A 54 11.38 -8.56 28.53
C PRO A 54 10.16 -9.49 28.69
N PRO A 55 10.24 -10.66 29.36
CA PRO A 55 9.13 -11.60 29.40
C PRO A 55 7.84 -10.97 29.93
N GLN A 56 6.73 -11.17 29.21
CA GLN A 56 5.45 -10.52 29.52
C GLN A 56 4.96 -10.83 30.94
N GLU A 57 5.12 -12.07 31.41
CA GLU A 57 4.74 -12.47 32.78
C GLU A 57 5.51 -11.69 33.85
N LYS A 58 6.81 -11.47 33.65
CA LYS A 58 7.65 -10.69 34.57
C LYS A 58 7.24 -9.22 34.58
N ARG A 59 6.90 -8.65 33.42
CA ARG A 59 6.35 -7.28 33.33
C ARG A 59 5.03 -7.17 34.08
N ARG A 60 4.09 -8.10 33.85
CA ARG A 60 2.81 -8.15 34.58
C ARG A 60 2.99 -8.24 36.09
N ALA A 61 3.92 -9.07 36.57
CA ALA A 61 4.20 -9.18 38.00
C ALA A 61 4.73 -7.87 38.59
N ALA A 62 5.65 -7.19 37.90
CA ALA A 62 6.17 -5.89 38.33
C ALA A 62 5.11 -4.78 38.30
N ILE A 63 4.28 -4.74 37.25
CA ILE A 63 3.14 -3.82 37.14
C ILE A 63 2.12 -4.04 38.26
N SER A 64 1.84 -5.30 38.60
CA SER A 64 0.95 -5.65 39.72
C SER A 64 1.49 -5.10 41.04
N LYS A 65 2.78 -5.30 41.32
CA LYS A 65 3.44 -4.70 42.50
C LYS A 65 3.36 -3.17 42.49
N PHE A 66 3.63 -2.55 41.34
CA PHE A 66 3.58 -1.09 41.17
C PHE A 66 2.18 -0.52 41.48
N ARG A 67 1.13 -1.15 40.93
CA ARG A 67 -0.27 -0.77 41.15
C ARG A 67 -0.68 -0.91 42.61
N ASN A 68 -0.21 -1.96 43.28
CA ASN A 68 -0.46 -2.21 44.70
C ASN A 68 0.47 -1.40 45.63
N VAL A 69 1.25 -0.45 45.11
CA VAL A 69 2.14 0.44 45.89
C VAL A 69 3.18 -0.35 46.72
N LEU A 70 3.57 -1.53 46.24
CA LEU A 70 4.63 -2.33 46.85
C LEU A 70 6.01 -1.79 46.44
N PRO A 71 7.04 -1.90 47.31
CA PRO A 71 8.38 -1.46 46.98
C PRO A 71 8.95 -2.24 45.79
N LEU A 72 9.52 -1.53 44.84
CA LEU A 72 10.12 -2.08 43.63
C LEU A 72 11.64 -1.91 43.65
N ASN A 73 12.36 -2.97 43.30
CA ASN A 73 13.81 -2.88 43.08
C ASN A 73 14.14 -2.31 41.68
N ALA A 74 15.42 -2.05 41.41
CA ALA A 74 15.86 -1.46 40.15
C ALA A 74 15.49 -2.29 38.91
N SER A 75 15.49 -3.63 39.01
CA SER A 75 15.11 -4.52 37.91
C SER A 75 13.60 -4.55 37.70
N GLU A 76 12.80 -4.48 38.77
CA GLU A 76 11.35 -4.43 38.68
C GLU A 76 10.87 -3.11 38.09
N TRP A 77 11.50 -1.99 38.45
CA TRP A 77 11.24 -0.71 37.81
C TRP A 77 11.51 -0.73 36.31
N ARG A 78 12.58 -1.41 35.86
CA ARG A 78 12.83 -1.59 34.43
C ARG A 78 11.72 -2.39 33.74
N LEU A 79 11.17 -3.40 34.42
CA LEU A 79 10.03 -4.17 33.91
C LEU A 79 8.75 -3.33 33.85
N VAL A 80 8.56 -2.40 34.79
CA VAL A 80 7.48 -1.40 34.73
C VAL A 80 7.67 -0.46 33.54
N PHE A 81 8.88 0.09 33.33
CA PHE A 81 9.20 0.93 32.18
C PHE A 81 8.97 0.23 30.84
N ALA A 82 9.22 -1.08 30.75
CA ALA A 82 8.96 -1.89 29.56
C ALA A 82 7.49 -2.31 29.41
N GLY A 83 6.64 -2.01 30.38
CA GLY A 83 5.25 -2.46 30.42
C GLY A 83 4.24 -1.33 30.51
N LEU A 84 4.61 -0.10 30.15
CA LEU A 84 3.71 1.06 30.24
C LEU A 84 2.56 0.96 29.24
N SER A 85 2.80 0.31 28.09
CA SER A 85 1.80 0.01 27.07
C SER A 85 1.11 -1.35 27.25
N ASP A 86 1.49 -2.16 28.25
CA ASP A 86 0.91 -3.49 28.45
C ASP A 86 -0.54 -3.38 28.93
N LYS A 87 -1.46 -4.00 28.19
CA LYS A 87 -2.87 -4.20 28.60
C LYS A 87 -3.11 -5.64 29.04
N SER A 88 -4.04 -5.81 29.98
CA SER A 88 -4.63 -7.11 30.33
C SER A 88 -6.14 -7.07 30.14
N GLU A 89 -6.82 -8.21 30.11
CA GLU A 89 -8.28 -8.29 29.94
C GLU A 89 -9.07 -7.46 30.96
N ARG A 90 -8.50 -7.21 32.14
CA ARG A 90 -9.16 -6.52 33.25
C ARG A 90 -8.62 -5.12 33.55
N VAL A 91 -7.44 -4.78 33.02
CA VAL A 91 -6.78 -3.51 33.35
C VAL A 91 -6.04 -2.98 32.14
N GLY A 92 -6.31 -1.73 31.78
CA GLY A 92 -5.68 -1.02 30.68
C GLY A 92 -4.18 -0.73 30.88
N PRO A 93 -3.52 -0.17 29.86
CA PRO A 93 -2.14 0.35 29.94
C PRO A 93 -1.94 1.36 31.07
N ILE A 94 -0.72 1.45 31.62
CA ILE A 94 -0.36 2.54 32.55
C ILE A 94 -0.41 3.89 31.84
N LEU A 95 -0.07 3.93 30.54
CA LEU A 95 -0.14 5.15 29.73
C LEU A 95 -1.54 5.77 29.64
N ASP A 96 -2.59 4.99 29.90
CA ASP A 96 -3.98 5.48 29.84
C ASP A 96 -4.50 5.92 31.23
N ASP A 97 -3.66 5.88 32.27
CA ASP A 97 -4.00 6.25 33.65
C ASP A 97 -3.05 7.36 34.14
N ASP A 98 -3.59 8.58 34.25
CA ASP A 98 -2.82 9.78 34.60
C ASP A 98 -2.12 9.68 35.98
N GLN A 99 -2.78 9.06 36.97
CA GLN A 99 -2.23 8.96 38.32
C GLN A 99 -1.09 7.94 38.39
N LEU A 100 -1.28 6.80 37.72
CA LEU A 100 -0.24 5.77 37.65
C LEU A 100 0.94 6.25 36.81
N PHE A 101 0.69 6.92 35.68
CA PHE A 101 1.76 7.42 34.83
C PHE A 101 2.56 8.55 35.49
N ASP A 102 1.92 9.49 36.20
CA ASP A 102 2.63 10.56 36.93
C ASP A 102 3.64 10.00 37.95
N ARG A 103 3.30 8.90 38.64
CA ARG A 103 4.24 8.19 39.54
C ARG A 103 5.44 7.62 38.79
N VAL A 104 5.24 7.09 37.59
CA VAL A 104 6.33 6.59 36.74
C VAL A 104 7.19 7.75 36.24
N HIS A 105 6.57 8.83 35.74
CA HIS A 105 7.25 10.02 35.25
C HIS A 105 8.18 10.62 36.32
N LYS A 106 7.70 10.77 37.56
CA LYS A 106 8.51 11.23 38.70
C LYS A 106 9.73 10.35 38.96
N GLU A 107 9.60 9.03 38.88
CA GLU A 107 10.73 8.10 39.02
C GLU A 107 11.73 8.22 37.85
N ILE A 108 11.24 8.43 36.61
CA ILE A 108 12.09 8.65 35.44
C ILE A 108 12.88 9.96 35.62
N CYS A 109 12.21 11.07 35.94
CA CYS A 109 12.86 12.36 36.22
C CYS A 109 13.90 12.23 37.34
N HIS A 110 13.56 11.56 38.45
CA HIS A 110 14.49 11.33 39.55
C HIS A 110 15.76 10.58 39.09
N ARG A 111 15.63 9.54 38.26
CA ARG A 111 16.79 8.81 37.72
C ARG A 111 17.61 9.63 36.74
N ILE A 112 16.97 10.47 35.93
CA ILE A 112 17.65 11.38 35.00
C ILE A 112 18.46 12.42 35.78
N GLU A 113 17.84 13.10 36.75
CA GLU A 113 18.47 14.13 37.60
C GLU A 113 19.67 13.57 38.38
N LYS A 114 19.52 12.38 38.96
CA LYS A 114 20.59 11.71 39.70
C LYS A 114 21.64 11.05 38.79
N ARG A 115 21.49 11.14 37.46
CA ARG A 115 22.34 10.46 36.46
C ARG A 115 22.48 8.95 36.71
N LYS A 116 21.37 8.32 37.10
CA LYS A 116 21.28 6.88 37.40
C LYS A 116 20.51 6.09 36.34
N LEU A 117 19.91 6.77 35.35
CA LEU A 117 19.23 6.10 34.24
C LEU A 117 20.24 5.32 33.38
N SER A 118 20.08 4.00 33.30
CA SER A 118 20.96 3.14 32.50
C SER A 118 20.45 2.95 31.06
N ARG A 119 21.32 2.51 30.14
CA ARG A 119 20.93 2.12 28.76
C ARG A 119 19.76 1.14 28.74
N ARG A 120 19.73 0.18 29.68
CA ARG A 120 18.66 -0.83 29.77
C ARG A 120 17.33 -0.25 30.21
N ASP A 121 17.36 0.79 31.04
CA ASP A 121 16.15 1.49 31.47
C ASP A 121 15.62 2.37 30.34
N TRP A 122 16.51 3.05 29.61
CA TRP A 122 16.15 3.79 28.40
C TRP A 122 15.55 2.89 27.31
N LEU A 123 16.15 1.72 27.04
CA LEU A 123 15.59 0.75 26.10
C LEU A 123 14.21 0.25 26.52
N ALA A 124 13.98 0.08 27.83
CA ALA A 124 12.66 -0.29 28.35
C ALA A 124 11.61 0.81 28.07
N LEU A 125 11.98 2.08 28.21
CA LEU A 125 11.10 3.21 27.84
C LEU A 125 10.82 3.22 26.33
N CYS A 126 11.85 3.02 25.49
CA CYS A 126 11.67 2.89 24.03
C CYS A 126 10.70 1.76 23.67
N PHE A 127 10.82 0.61 24.34
CA PHE A 127 9.94 -0.53 24.12
C PHE A 127 8.46 -0.18 24.37
N SER A 128 8.15 0.51 25.48
CA SER A 128 6.79 0.98 25.74
C SER A 128 6.33 2.10 24.79
N TYR A 129 7.23 3.02 24.44
CA TYR A 129 6.93 4.13 23.53
C TYR A 129 6.53 3.64 22.13
N PHE A 130 7.34 2.76 21.53
CA PHE A 130 7.05 2.15 20.23
C PHE A 130 5.96 1.07 20.31
N GLY A 131 5.82 0.40 21.46
CA GLY A 131 4.83 -0.64 21.71
C GLY A 131 3.43 -0.13 22.07
N TYR A 132 3.19 1.18 22.10
CA TYR A 132 1.86 1.72 22.38
C TYR A 132 0.92 1.51 21.19
N GLU A 133 -0.07 0.63 21.37
CA GLU A 133 -1.01 0.23 20.33
C GLU A 133 -2.19 1.22 20.20
N ALA A 134 -1.92 2.42 19.70
CA ALA A 134 -2.95 3.40 19.35
C ALA A 134 -2.82 3.82 17.87
N ALA A 135 -3.94 4.15 17.22
CA ALA A 135 -3.92 4.68 15.85
C ALA A 135 -3.34 6.11 15.81
N THR A 136 -3.63 6.90 16.83
CA THR A 136 -3.23 8.30 17.01
C THR A 136 -2.60 8.48 18.39
N PRO A 137 -1.39 7.94 18.62
CA PRO A 137 -0.75 7.93 19.94
C PRO A 137 -0.50 9.33 20.51
N ASP A 138 -0.36 10.32 19.63
CA ASP A 138 -0.19 11.75 19.93
C ASP A 138 -1.41 12.41 20.61
N GLN A 139 -2.59 11.79 20.55
CA GLN A 139 -3.76 12.25 21.30
C GLN A 139 -3.68 11.94 22.80
N ASN A 140 -2.83 10.99 23.20
CA ASN A 140 -2.61 10.68 24.61
C ASN A 140 -1.50 11.59 25.17
N ALA A 141 -1.87 12.43 26.16
CA ALA A 141 -0.95 13.35 26.81
C ALA A 141 0.22 12.64 27.53
N ASN A 142 -0.06 11.52 28.21
CA ASN A 142 0.97 10.72 28.89
C ASN A 142 1.96 10.10 27.90
N TRP A 143 1.49 9.68 26.72
CA TRP A 143 2.38 9.21 25.66
C TRP A 143 3.28 10.33 25.14
N CYS A 144 2.77 11.55 25.00
CA CYS A 144 3.58 12.73 24.64
C CYS A 144 4.63 13.07 25.70
N VAL A 145 4.29 12.91 26.99
CA VAL A 145 5.26 13.05 28.09
C VAL A 145 6.30 11.92 28.04
N LEU A 146 5.90 10.67 27.81
CA LEU A 146 6.83 9.55 27.64
C LEU A 146 7.81 9.80 26.48
N ARG A 147 7.34 10.40 25.38
CA ARG A 147 8.20 10.79 24.26
C ARG A 147 9.30 11.75 24.71
N ALA A 148 8.95 12.78 25.50
CA ALA A 148 9.92 13.71 26.07
C ALA A 148 10.87 13.01 27.05
N ASP A 149 10.36 12.12 27.90
CA ASP A 149 11.16 11.31 28.83
C ASP A 149 12.18 10.43 28.12
N VAL A 150 11.82 9.85 26.97
CA VAL A 150 12.75 9.05 26.14
C VAL A 150 13.86 9.92 25.55
N GLN A 151 13.54 11.15 25.10
CA GLN A 151 14.55 12.10 24.59
C GLN A 151 15.52 12.54 25.71
N LEU A 152 14.99 13.01 26.84
CA LEU A 152 15.80 13.43 27.99
C LEU A 152 16.61 12.25 28.56
N GLY A 153 16.02 11.05 28.57
CA GLY A 153 16.67 9.82 28.97
C GLY A 153 17.85 9.47 28.05
N PHE A 154 17.70 9.66 26.73
CA PHE A 154 18.79 9.44 25.78
C PHE A 154 19.96 10.40 26.05
N ASP A 155 19.67 11.68 26.28
CA ASP A 155 20.69 12.67 26.61
C ASP A 155 21.45 12.34 27.90
N CYS A 156 20.72 11.88 28.92
CA CYS A 156 21.29 11.42 30.17
C CYS A 156 22.23 10.22 29.96
N VAL A 157 21.78 9.18 29.23
CA VAL A 157 22.59 7.98 28.98
C VAL A 157 23.81 8.30 28.12
N ARG A 158 23.65 9.18 27.13
CA ARG A 158 24.75 9.68 26.28
C ARG A 158 25.80 10.43 27.11
N GLY A 159 25.37 11.35 27.97
CA GLY A 159 26.28 12.13 28.83
C GLY A 159 27.06 11.30 29.85
N GLN A 160 26.59 10.09 30.16
CA GLN A 160 27.30 9.12 31.00
C GLN A 160 28.34 8.27 30.24
N GLN A 161 28.32 8.26 28.90
CA GLN A 161 29.27 7.48 28.11
C GLN A 161 30.64 8.18 28.09
N LYS A 162 31.71 7.43 28.39
CA LYS A 162 33.10 7.91 28.27
C LYS A 162 33.67 7.81 26.85
N ARG A 163 33.08 6.96 26.01
CA ARG A 163 33.46 6.73 24.62
C ARG A 163 32.20 6.75 23.77
N GLU A 164 32.30 7.34 22.58
CA GLU A 164 31.22 7.31 21.61
C GLU A 164 31.04 5.89 21.09
N LYS A 165 29.81 5.39 21.15
CA LYS A 165 29.43 4.04 20.73
C LYS A 165 28.55 4.14 19.48
N GLU A 166 28.62 3.12 18.63
CA GLU A 166 27.90 3.11 17.36
C GLU A 166 26.38 3.27 17.52
N TRP A 167 25.78 2.62 18.53
CA TRP A 167 24.35 2.77 18.81
C TRP A 167 23.95 4.22 19.17
N VAL A 168 24.84 4.99 19.82
CA VAL A 168 24.58 6.41 20.13
C VAL A 168 24.53 7.21 18.84
N HIS A 169 25.44 6.92 17.90
CA HIS A 169 25.47 7.57 16.59
C HIS A 169 24.20 7.28 15.79
N ILE A 170 23.77 6.01 15.76
CA ILE A 170 22.55 5.62 15.03
C ILE A 170 21.31 6.30 15.62
N VAL A 171 21.17 6.34 16.95
CA VAL A 171 20.04 7.04 17.59
C VAL A 171 20.11 8.55 17.35
N GLN A 172 21.31 9.15 17.29
CA GLN A 172 21.49 10.56 16.91
C GLN A 172 21.06 10.85 15.46
N GLN A 173 21.42 9.98 14.52
CA GLN A 173 21.02 10.12 13.11
C GLN A 173 19.50 10.05 12.92
N HIS A 174 18.80 9.37 13.82
CA HIS A 174 17.35 9.14 13.79
C HIS A 174 16.60 9.78 14.98
N GLN A 175 17.06 10.93 15.48
CA GLN A 175 16.37 11.65 16.57
C GLN A 175 14.92 12.01 16.27
N GLU A 176 14.58 12.16 14.98
CA GLU A 176 13.22 12.39 14.50
C GLU A 176 12.21 11.33 14.97
N LEU A 177 12.64 10.11 15.27
CA LEU A 177 11.80 9.02 15.78
C LEU A 177 11.14 9.35 17.12
N PHE A 178 11.76 10.25 17.88
CA PHE A 178 11.28 10.70 19.18
C PHE A 178 10.62 12.09 19.07
N SER A 179 10.30 12.55 17.86
CA SER A 179 9.66 13.84 17.61
C SER A 179 8.21 13.70 17.14
N GLU A 180 7.54 14.82 16.90
CA GLU A 180 6.21 14.84 16.27
C GLU A 180 6.23 14.32 14.83
N GLN A 181 7.36 14.53 14.12
CA GLN A 181 7.57 14.13 12.73
C GLN A 181 8.10 12.69 12.60
N ALA A 182 7.96 11.88 13.66
CA ALA A 182 8.44 10.51 13.67
C ALA A 182 7.87 9.69 12.48
N GLY A 183 8.78 9.14 11.68
CA GLY A 183 8.47 8.33 10.51
C GLY A 183 8.34 9.12 9.19
N ALA A 184 8.32 10.46 9.21
CA ALA A 184 8.20 11.27 8.00
C ALA A 184 9.40 11.13 7.06
N ARG A 185 10.61 11.45 7.55
CA ARG A 185 11.83 11.34 6.75
C ARG A 185 12.12 9.89 6.36
N LEU A 186 11.96 8.93 7.28
CA LEU A 186 12.09 7.50 6.94
C LEU A 186 11.10 7.07 5.86
N GLY A 187 9.85 7.54 5.91
CA GLY A 187 8.86 7.29 4.86
C GLY A 187 9.30 7.85 3.51
N ASP A 188 9.84 9.07 3.48
CA ASP A 188 10.37 9.69 2.27
C ASP A 188 11.60 8.94 1.73
N GLN A 189 12.55 8.57 2.60
CA GLN A 189 13.75 7.82 2.22
C GLN A 189 13.39 6.43 1.67
N MET A 190 12.43 5.75 2.30
CA MET A 190 11.94 4.45 1.85
C MET A 190 11.19 4.57 0.53
N PHE A 191 10.36 5.61 0.39
CA PHE A 191 9.70 5.93 -0.87
C PHE A 191 10.69 6.27 -1.98
N ASN A 192 11.82 6.90 -1.70
CA ASN A 192 12.87 7.20 -2.68
C ASN A 192 13.79 6.01 -2.98
N GLY A 193 13.66 4.90 -2.25
CA GLY A 193 14.57 3.75 -2.38
C GLY A 193 15.97 3.99 -1.79
N GLU A 194 16.15 5.04 -0.99
CA GLU A 194 17.41 5.34 -0.30
C GLU A 194 17.67 4.35 0.85
N ILE A 195 16.59 3.84 1.45
CA ILE A 195 16.63 2.83 2.50
C ILE A 195 15.66 1.70 2.16
N SER A 196 16.13 0.47 2.32
CA SER A 196 15.33 -0.76 2.17
C SER A 196 15.39 -1.65 3.41
N ASP A 197 16.38 -1.45 4.28
CA ASP A 197 16.54 -2.21 5.51
C ASP A 197 16.56 -1.29 6.74
N LEU A 198 15.59 -1.50 7.62
CA LEU A 198 15.47 -0.83 8.92
C LEU A 198 15.72 -1.79 10.09
N SER A 199 16.28 -2.98 9.82
CA SER A 199 16.59 -4.01 10.83
C SER A 199 17.54 -3.49 11.91
N ALA A 200 18.58 -2.73 11.53
CA ALA A 200 19.51 -2.14 12.49
C ALA A 200 18.78 -1.21 13.48
N LEU A 201 17.87 -0.38 12.98
CA LEU A 201 17.08 0.53 13.80
C LEU A 201 16.05 -0.22 14.66
N GLN A 202 15.34 -1.19 14.09
CA GLN A 202 14.45 -2.11 14.81
C GLN A 202 15.16 -2.74 16.01
N THR A 203 16.41 -3.13 15.81
CA THR A 203 17.19 -3.87 16.78
C THR A 203 17.75 -2.96 17.88
N ILE A 204 18.24 -1.77 17.51
CA ILE A 204 18.79 -0.79 18.46
C ILE A 204 17.72 -0.19 19.36
N ALA A 205 16.55 0.14 18.80
CA ALA A 205 15.46 0.79 19.52
C ALA A 205 14.39 -0.19 20.03
N GLN A 206 14.56 -1.50 19.80
CA GLN A 206 13.59 -2.57 20.12
C GLN A 206 12.17 -2.27 19.60
N ILE A 207 12.07 -1.76 18.37
CA ILE A 207 10.80 -1.37 17.77
C ILE A 207 10.01 -2.65 17.43
N PRO A 208 8.81 -2.88 18.02
CA PRO A 208 8.01 -4.04 17.68
C PRO A 208 7.49 -3.98 16.25
N ASP A 209 7.24 -5.13 15.62
CA ASP A 209 6.64 -5.21 14.27
C ASP A 209 5.20 -4.63 14.24
N SER A 210 4.56 -4.53 15.41
CA SER A 210 3.25 -3.89 15.61
C SER A 210 3.30 -2.40 15.93
N SER A 211 4.50 -1.80 15.99
CA SER A 211 4.68 -0.39 16.35
C SER A 211 3.86 0.56 15.49
N TRP A 212 3.32 1.61 16.12
CA TRP A 212 2.66 2.73 15.44
C TRP A 212 3.60 3.44 14.44
N LEU A 213 4.92 3.36 14.65
CA LEU A 213 5.92 3.98 13.78
C LEU A 213 5.82 3.43 12.35
N TRP A 214 5.68 2.12 12.20
CA TRP A 214 5.56 1.48 10.88
C TRP A 214 4.33 2.01 10.14
N ARG A 215 3.19 2.14 10.84
CA ARG A 215 1.97 2.69 10.25
C ARG A 215 2.19 4.12 9.77
N ARG A 216 2.90 4.96 10.54
CA ARG A 216 3.23 6.33 10.10
C ARG A 216 4.16 6.36 8.88
N ILE A 217 5.22 5.54 8.87
CA ILE A 217 6.14 5.43 7.73
C ILE A 217 5.37 5.05 6.46
N PHE A 218 4.54 4.00 6.52
CA PHE A 218 3.75 3.56 5.37
C PHE A 218 2.66 4.55 4.97
N ASN A 219 2.03 5.25 5.92
CA ASN A 219 1.08 6.31 5.58
C ASN A 219 1.72 7.45 4.79
N VAL A 220 2.96 7.83 5.13
CA VAL A 220 3.72 8.83 4.38
C VAL A 220 4.02 8.30 2.98
N LEU A 221 4.55 7.08 2.88
CA LEU A 221 4.83 6.42 1.59
C LEU A 221 3.58 6.37 0.70
N ILE A 222 2.45 5.90 1.23
CA ILE A 222 1.17 5.82 0.51
C ILE A 222 0.72 7.22 0.05
N SER A 223 0.85 8.23 0.90
CA SER A 223 0.50 9.61 0.54
C SER A 223 1.36 10.13 -0.60
N ARG A 224 2.65 9.76 -0.66
CA ARG A 224 3.56 10.14 -1.76
C ARG A 224 3.19 9.50 -3.09
N ILE A 225 2.62 8.29 -3.10
CA ILE A 225 2.14 7.65 -4.34
C ILE A 225 1.14 8.54 -5.07
N PHE A 226 0.25 9.22 -4.33
CA PHE A 226 -0.74 10.13 -4.92
C PHE A 226 -0.16 11.46 -5.41
N MET A 227 1.06 11.81 -4.98
CA MET A 227 1.73 13.04 -5.38
C MET A 227 2.57 12.90 -6.65
N LEU A 228 2.89 11.68 -7.07
CA LEU A 228 3.63 11.42 -8.30
C LEU A 228 2.82 11.85 -9.53
N ASP A 229 3.49 12.42 -10.52
CA ASP A 229 2.89 12.57 -11.84
C ASP A 229 2.79 11.21 -12.58
N ASP A 230 2.13 11.21 -13.73
CA ASP A 230 1.88 9.99 -14.50
C ASP A 230 3.17 9.32 -15.03
N ALA A 231 4.18 10.11 -15.40
CA ALA A 231 5.44 9.59 -15.93
C ALA A 231 6.28 8.99 -14.80
N GLU A 232 6.41 9.72 -13.69
CA GLU A 232 7.11 9.26 -12.49
C GLU A 232 6.46 8.01 -11.90
N PHE A 233 5.13 8.01 -11.77
CA PHE A 233 4.39 6.87 -11.24
C PHE A 233 4.60 5.62 -12.10
N SER A 234 4.55 5.73 -13.43
CA SER A 234 4.81 4.60 -14.31
C SER A 234 6.21 4.03 -14.18
N GLN A 235 7.23 4.87 -13.93
CA GLN A 235 8.61 4.43 -13.74
C GLN A 235 8.83 3.76 -12.39
N ARG A 236 8.22 4.30 -11.33
CA ARG A 236 8.38 3.82 -9.94
C ARG A 236 7.45 2.66 -9.57
N LEU A 237 6.50 2.30 -10.44
CA LEU A 237 5.47 1.30 -10.13
C LEU A 237 6.04 -0.06 -9.69
N ALA A 238 7.11 -0.51 -10.34
CA ALA A 238 7.77 -1.78 -9.99
C ALA A 238 8.38 -1.72 -8.58
N ASP A 239 9.13 -0.66 -8.28
CA ASP A 239 9.77 -0.45 -6.98
C ASP A 239 8.72 -0.39 -5.85
N LEU A 240 7.61 0.32 -6.07
CA LEU A 240 6.53 0.43 -5.08
C LEU A 240 5.91 -0.93 -4.75
N VAL A 241 5.72 -1.78 -5.76
CA VAL A 241 5.25 -3.16 -5.57
C VAL A 241 6.29 -4.00 -4.82
N ASP A 242 7.57 -3.83 -5.11
CA ASP A 242 8.64 -4.55 -4.43
C ASP A 242 8.77 -4.16 -2.96
N ILE A 243 8.56 -2.89 -2.62
CA ILE A 243 8.43 -2.44 -1.24
C ILE A 243 7.27 -3.18 -0.54
N GLY A 244 6.12 -3.30 -1.20
CA GLY A 244 4.98 -4.05 -0.66
C GLY A 244 5.29 -5.54 -0.43
N ARG A 245 6.04 -6.18 -1.34
CA ARG A 245 6.48 -7.58 -1.18
C ARG A 245 7.43 -7.78 -0.01
N GLN A 246 8.32 -6.82 0.23
CA GLN A 246 9.24 -6.83 1.38
C GLN A 246 8.49 -6.62 2.71
N HIS A 247 7.32 -6.00 2.67
CA HIS A 247 6.49 -5.71 3.84
C HIS A 247 5.05 -6.21 3.70
N PRO A 248 4.81 -7.55 3.78
CA PRO A 248 3.52 -8.17 3.49
C PRO A 248 2.33 -7.59 4.27
N ARG A 249 2.56 -7.08 5.49
CA ARG A 249 1.54 -6.43 6.31
C ARG A 249 0.90 -5.20 5.64
N TYR A 250 1.68 -4.47 4.84
CA TYR A 250 1.26 -3.23 4.18
C TYR A 250 1.06 -3.42 2.66
N MET A 251 1.21 -4.64 2.16
CA MET A 251 1.07 -4.97 0.75
C MET A 251 -0.30 -4.56 0.19
N ASN A 252 -1.37 -4.83 0.93
CA ASN A 252 -2.73 -4.48 0.52
C ASN A 252 -2.94 -2.96 0.44
N ASP A 253 -2.39 -2.20 1.38
CA ASP A 253 -2.52 -0.74 1.42
C ASP A 253 -1.74 -0.10 0.26
N ILE A 254 -0.51 -0.57 0.00
CA ILE A 254 0.30 -0.11 -1.14
C ILE A 254 -0.37 -0.46 -2.47
N LEU A 255 -0.83 -1.71 -2.62
CA LEU A 255 -1.48 -2.16 -3.85
C LEU A 255 -2.78 -1.37 -4.10
N SER A 256 -3.58 -1.12 -3.06
CA SER A 256 -4.77 -0.27 -3.13
C SER A 256 -4.42 1.15 -3.58
N ALA A 257 -3.39 1.76 -2.99
CA ALA A 257 -2.93 3.09 -3.36
C ALA A 257 -2.46 3.15 -4.83
N CYS A 258 -1.66 2.17 -5.27
CA CYS A 258 -1.19 2.07 -6.65
C CYS A 258 -2.34 1.93 -7.64
N LEU A 259 -3.31 1.04 -7.38
CA LEU A 259 -4.49 0.88 -8.25
C LEU A 259 -5.35 2.14 -8.31
N SER A 260 -5.54 2.80 -7.16
CA SER A 260 -6.29 4.06 -7.07
C SER A 260 -5.59 5.19 -7.81
N ARG A 261 -4.27 5.31 -7.69
CA ARG A 261 -3.46 6.28 -8.46
C ARG A 261 -3.45 5.97 -9.95
N TYR A 262 -3.44 4.69 -10.34
CA TYR A 262 -3.53 4.27 -11.75
C TYR A 262 -4.88 4.64 -12.36
N HIS A 263 -5.96 4.55 -11.59
CA HIS A 263 -7.31 4.88 -12.06
C HIS A 263 -7.49 6.34 -12.50
N VAL A 264 -6.73 7.26 -11.91
CA VAL A 264 -6.73 8.68 -12.28
C VAL A 264 -5.70 9.03 -13.37
N ALA A 265 -4.82 8.09 -13.75
CA ALA A 265 -3.80 8.33 -14.77
C ALA A 265 -4.42 8.47 -16.18
N ALA A 266 -3.79 9.29 -17.02
CA ALA A 266 -4.21 9.50 -18.41
C ALA A 266 -4.18 8.20 -19.25
N TYR A 267 -3.31 7.27 -18.88
CA TYR A 267 -3.15 5.98 -19.55
C TYR A 267 -3.92 4.83 -18.90
N ARG A 268 -4.85 5.10 -17.98
CA ARG A 268 -5.64 4.08 -17.25
C ARG A 268 -6.30 3.00 -18.11
N GLU A 269 -6.58 3.30 -19.38
CA GLU A 269 -7.18 2.34 -20.32
C GLU A 269 -6.21 1.22 -20.72
N LYS A 270 -4.90 1.45 -20.60
CA LYS A 270 -3.86 0.45 -20.87
C LYS A 270 -3.75 -0.51 -19.67
N PRO A 271 -3.98 -1.82 -19.85
CA PRO A 271 -3.84 -2.79 -18.77
C PRO A 271 -2.41 -2.84 -18.21
N SER A 272 -2.26 -2.74 -16.88
CA SER A 272 -1.00 -3.01 -16.20
C SER A 272 -0.86 -4.50 -15.90
N SER A 273 0.04 -5.20 -16.60
CA SER A 273 0.31 -6.62 -16.36
C SER A 273 0.81 -6.89 -14.93
N LEU A 274 1.66 -6.01 -14.40
CA LEU A 274 2.19 -6.10 -13.04
C LEU A 274 1.07 -5.99 -12.00
N LEU A 275 0.28 -4.92 -12.04
CA LEU A 275 -0.77 -4.70 -11.04
C LEU A 275 -1.87 -5.76 -11.13
N LYS A 276 -2.22 -6.21 -12.34
CA LYS A 276 -3.18 -7.31 -12.52
C LYS A 276 -2.72 -8.58 -11.85
N GLN A 277 -1.48 -8.99 -12.12
CA GLN A 277 -0.95 -10.24 -11.58
C GLN A 277 -0.84 -10.16 -10.06
N VAL A 278 -0.27 -9.06 -9.54
CA VAL A 278 -0.07 -8.87 -8.11
C VAL A 278 -1.40 -8.80 -7.37
N ALA A 279 -2.41 -8.13 -7.91
CA ALA A 279 -3.73 -8.09 -7.30
C ALA A 279 -4.47 -9.42 -7.41
N LEU A 280 -4.32 -10.16 -8.50
CA LEU A 280 -4.84 -11.52 -8.63
C LEU A 280 -4.23 -12.47 -7.59
N ASP A 281 -2.91 -12.38 -7.36
CA ASP A 281 -2.19 -13.23 -6.41
C ASP A 281 -2.60 -12.93 -4.95
N ASN A 282 -2.87 -11.66 -4.62
CA ASN A 282 -3.21 -11.25 -3.26
C ASN A 282 -4.72 -11.35 -2.95
N TRP A 283 -5.59 -10.99 -3.91
CA TRP A 283 -7.04 -10.82 -3.68
C TRP A 283 -7.90 -11.81 -4.48
N GLY A 284 -7.32 -12.58 -5.39
CA GLY A 284 -8.06 -13.42 -6.32
C GLY A 284 -8.71 -12.62 -7.45
N SER A 285 -9.60 -13.27 -8.21
CA SER A 285 -10.19 -12.65 -9.40
C SER A 285 -11.19 -11.54 -9.03
N PRO A 286 -11.10 -10.34 -9.63
CA PRO A 286 -12.09 -9.27 -9.40
C PRO A 286 -13.46 -9.58 -10.02
N GLN A 287 -13.52 -10.57 -10.92
CA GLN A 287 -14.72 -11.01 -11.61
C GLN A 287 -15.51 -12.09 -10.83
N ILE A 288 -15.17 -12.35 -9.56
CA ILE A 288 -15.94 -13.28 -8.73
C ILE A 288 -17.35 -12.73 -8.52
N ARG A 289 -18.34 -13.53 -8.91
CA ARG A 289 -19.79 -13.20 -8.81
C ARG A 289 -20.36 -13.46 -7.42
N SER A 290 -19.61 -14.10 -6.51
CA SER A 290 -20.04 -14.42 -5.15
C SER A 290 -19.88 -13.22 -4.20
N ARG A 291 -20.58 -13.25 -3.06
CA ARG A 291 -20.42 -12.27 -1.96
C ARG A 291 -19.02 -12.30 -1.31
N GLN A 292 -18.15 -13.22 -1.72
CA GLN A 292 -16.78 -13.36 -1.23
C GLN A 292 -15.78 -12.50 -2.03
N ASN A 293 -16.24 -11.65 -2.95
CA ASN A 293 -15.38 -10.71 -3.65
C ASN A 293 -14.77 -9.70 -2.66
N SER A 294 -13.50 -9.92 -2.32
CA SER A 294 -12.74 -9.12 -1.34
C SER A 294 -12.24 -7.78 -1.91
N TRP A 295 -12.33 -7.55 -3.22
CA TRP A 295 -11.76 -6.36 -3.85
C TRP A 295 -12.35 -5.06 -3.31
N LEU A 296 -13.67 -5.04 -3.06
CA LEU A 296 -14.36 -3.88 -2.52
C LEU A 296 -14.02 -3.59 -1.04
N GLN A 297 -13.25 -4.45 -0.38
CA GLN A 297 -12.66 -4.16 0.94
C GLN A 297 -11.39 -3.31 0.83
N TYR A 298 -10.74 -3.32 -0.34
CA TYR A 298 -9.45 -2.68 -0.55
C TYR A 298 -9.52 -1.46 -1.47
N VAL A 299 -10.40 -1.47 -2.48
CA VAL A 299 -10.50 -0.40 -3.48
C VAL A 299 -11.94 0.01 -3.75
N GLU A 300 -12.11 1.26 -4.19
CA GLU A 300 -13.39 1.80 -4.62
C GLU A 300 -13.96 1.04 -5.83
N LYS A 301 -15.28 1.12 -6.01
CA LYS A 301 -16.01 0.39 -7.06
C LYS A 301 -15.48 0.67 -8.47
N ASP A 302 -15.15 1.93 -8.77
CA ASP A 302 -14.68 2.34 -10.09
C ASP A 302 -13.24 1.86 -10.39
N VAL A 303 -12.41 1.78 -9.34
CA VAL A 303 -11.07 1.21 -9.43
C VAL A 303 -11.16 -0.30 -9.70
N CYS A 304 -12.04 -1.00 -8.98
CA CYS A 304 -12.31 -2.42 -9.25
C CYS A 304 -12.83 -2.62 -10.67
N ALA A 305 -13.78 -1.81 -11.12
CA ALA A 305 -14.35 -1.87 -12.47
C ALA A 305 -13.29 -1.66 -13.57
N MET A 306 -12.33 -0.76 -13.38
CA MET A 306 -11.20 -0.58 -14.28
C MET A 306 -10.38 -1.88 -14.43
N VAL A 307 -10.06 -2.53 -13.32
CA VAL A 307 -9.27 -3.78 -13.35
C VAL A 307 -10.08 -4.92 -13.96
N VAL A 308 -11.39 -5.02 -13.66
CA VAL A 308 -12.30 -5.96 -14.32
C VAL A 308 -12.29 -5.75 -15.85
N ALA A 309 -12.34 -4.49 -16.31
CA ALA A 309 -12.27 -4.17 -17.72
C ALA A 309 -10.92 -4.57 -18.35
N TRP A 310 -9.81 -4.42 -17.63
CA TRP A 310 -8.52 -4.90 -18.10
C TRP A 310 -8.46 -6.41 -18.27
N PHE A 311 -9.11 -7.16 -17.39
CA PHE A 311 -9.25 -8.61 -17.54
C PHE A 311 -10.16 -8.96 -18.72
N ALA A 312 -11.28 -8.26 -18.89
CA ALA A 312 -12.16 -8.47 -20.03
C ALA A 312 -11.47 -8.21 -21.38
N LYS A 313 -10.72 -7.09 -21.50
CA LYS A 313 -9.94 -6.76 -22.71
C LYS A 313 -8.91 -7.87 -23.03
N GLU A 314 -8.12 -8.29 -22.05
CA GLU A 314 -7.12 -9.34 -22.23
C GLU A 314 -7.77 -10.70 -22.58
N ASP A 315 -8.87 -11.06 -21.93
CA ASP A 315 -9.59 -12.31 -22.22
C ASP A 315 -10.12 -12.30 -23.66
N LEU A 316 -10.67 -11.18 -24.14
CA LEU A 316 -11.11 -11.03 -25.53
C LEU A 316 -9.94 -11.15 -26.51
N GLU A 317 -8.83 -10.48 -26.23
CA GLU A 317 -7.62 -10.55 -27.05
C GLU A 317 -7.08 -11.98 -27.13
N HIS A 318 -6.96 -12.70 -26.00
CA HIS A 318 -6.55 -14.10 -26.01
C HIS A 318 -7.54 -14.99 -26.74
N PHE A 319 -8.84 -14.80 -26.52
CA PHE A 319 -9.87 -15.60 -27.17
C PHE A 319 -9.80 -15.49 -28.70
N PHE A 320 -9.74 -14.27 -29.25
CA PHE A 320 -9.75 -14.08 -30.70
C PHE A 320 -8.40 -14.29 -31.38
N ASN A 321 -7.27 -14.08 -30.67
CA ASN A 321 -5.94 -14.25 -31.27
C ASN A 321 -5.34 -15.64 -31.04
N LEU A 322 -5.47 -16.19 -29.83
CA LEU A 322 -4.87 -17.48 -29.44
C LEU A 322 -5.84 -18.65 -29.62
N LEU A 323 -7.14 -18.46 -29.36
CA LEU A 323 -8.15 -19.53 -29.35
C LEU A 323 -9.01 -19.62 -30.62
N LYS A 324 -8.53 -19.06 -31.73
CA LYS A 324 -9.21 -19.03 -33.04
C LYS A 324 -9.41 -20.40 -33.71
N GLY A 325 -8.79 -21.47 -33.20
CA GLY A 325 -8.77 -22.78 -33.86
C GLY A 325 -8.07 -22.72 -35.22
N ASP A 326 -8.60 -23.40 -36.23
CA ASP A 326 -8.06 -23.42 -37.60
C ASP A 326 -8.41 -22.17 -38.44
N SER A 327 -9.09 -21.19 -37.85
CA SER A 327 -9.57 -20.00 -38.56
C SER A 327 -8.61 -18.81 -38.49
N GLU A 328 -8.69 -17.90 -39.46
CA GLU A 328 -8.01 -16.61 -39.38
C GLU A 328 -8.56 -15.76 -38.23
N VAL A 329 -7.77 -14.80 -37.74
CA VAL A 329 -8.18 -13.93 -36.64
C VAL A 329 -9.39 -13.10 -37.07
N ASP A 330 -10.52 -13.26 -36.38
CA ASP A 330 -11.72 -12.46 -36.64
C ASP A 330 -11.62 -11.07 -36.01
N GLN A 331 -10.90 -10.19 -36.71
CA GLN A 331 -10.68 -8.80 -36.31
C GLN A 331 -12.00 -8.03 -36.11
N SER A 332 -13.06 -8.39 -36.83
CA SER A 332 -14.36 -7.70 -36.72
C SER A 332 -15.05 -8.03 -35.40
N ARG A 333 -15.05 -9.31 -35.00
CA ARG A 333 -15.62 -9.74 -33.71
C ARG A 333 -14.82 -9.18 -32.53
N LEU A 334 -13.49 -9.24 -32.58
CA LEU A 334 -12.63 -8.65 -31.56
C LEU A 334 -12.88 -7.13 -31.44
N HIS A 335 -12.85 -6.40 -32.55
CA HIS A 335 -13.11 -4.97 -32.57
C HIS A 335 -14.48 -4.62 -31.97
N TYR A 336 -15.52 -5.37 -32.34
CA TYR A 336 -16.87 -5.14 -31.84
C TYR A 336 -16.96 -5.28 -30.32
N TRP A 337 -16.49 -6.40 -29.76
CA TRP A 337 -16.60 -6.68 -28.32
C TRP A 337 -15.73 -5.75 -27.47
N LEU A 338 -14.57 -5.31 -27.97
CA LEU A 338 -13.72 -4.33 -27.28
C LEU A 338 -14.44 -2.99 -27.01
N ARG A 339 -15.43 -2.60 -27.84
CA ARG A 339 -16.26 -1.40 -27.60
C ARG A 339 -17.05 -1.48 -26.28
N PHE A 340 -17.31 -2.69 -25.79
CA PHE A 340 -18.10 -2.95 -24.59
C PHE A 340 -17.27 -3.49 -23.42
N ALA A 341 -15.97 -3.68 -23.56
CA ALA A 341 -15.12 -4.31 -22.54
C ALA A 341 -15.19 -3.59 -21.17
N ASN A 342 -15.30 -2.26 -21.16
CA ASN A 342 -15.43 -1.47 -19.93
C ASN A 342 -16.79 -1.64 -19.22
N GLN A 343 -17.77 -2.28 -19.86
CA GLN A 343 -19.08 -2.60 -19.31
C GLN A 343 -19.21 -4.07 -18.92
N MET A 344 -18.19 -4.88 -19.20
CA MET A 344 -18.20 -6.30 -18.88
C MET A 344 -17.89 -6.47 -17.39
N SER A 345 -18.83 -7.03 -16.62
CA SER A 345 -18.60 -7.35 -15.21
C SER A 345 -17.94 -8.72 -15.02
N TYR A 346 -17.93 -9.55 -16.06
CA TYR A 346 -17.44 -10.92 -16.02
C TYR A 346 -17.04 -11.38 -17.41
N THR A 347 -15.93 -12.10 -17.48
CA THR A 347 -15.50 -12.85 -18.65
C THR A 347 -15.00 -14.23 -18.21
N ARG A 348 -15.38 -15.27 -18.96
CA ARG A 348 -14.92 -16.64 -18.74
C ARG A 348 -14.60 -17.29 -20.07
N ILE A 349 -13.35 -17.69 -20.24
CA ILE A 349 -12.93 -18.47 -21.39
C ILE A 349 -13.20 -19.95 -21.10
N VAL A 350 -13.91 -20.59 -22.02
CA VAL A 350 -14.25 -22.01 -21.99
C VAL A 350 -13.48 -22.70 -23.12
N MET A 351 -12.39 -23.38 -22.77
CA MET A 351 -11.45 -23.93 -23.73
C MET A 351 -11.87 -25.33 -24.20
N GLY A 352 -11.81 -25.55 -25.51
CA GLY A 352 -11.89 -26.88 -26.12
C GLY A 352 -10.73 -27.79 -25.72
N SER A 353 -10.86 -29.09 -25.98
CA SER A 353 -9.86 -30.08 -25.61
C SER A 353 -8.50 -29.83 -26.25
N ASP A 354 -8.46 -29.27 -27.45
CA ASP A 354 -7.22 -29.08 -28.21
C ASP A 354 -6.39 -27.99 -27.53
N ALA A 355 -6.98 -26.81 -27.32
CA ALA A 355 -6.35 -25.71 -26.60
C ALA A 355 -6.03 -26.05 -25.12
N TRP A 356 -6.88 -26.85 -24.47
CA TRP A 356 -6.67 -27.25 -23.07
C TRP A 356 -5.43 -28.14 -22.91
N ASN A 357 -5.18 -29.04 -23.86
CA ASN A 357 -4.10 -30.01 -23.79
C ASN A 357 -2.83 -29.58 -24.55
N ASP A 358 -2.88 -28.47 -25.30
CA ASP A 358 -1.75 -27.94 -26.06
C ASP A 358 -0.55 -27.61 -25.13
N ARG A 359 0.62 -28.17 -25.45
CA ARG A 359 1.86 -28.00 -24.67
C ARG A 359 2.75 -26.87 -25.19
N GLY A 360 2.32 -26.16 -26.22
CA GLY A 360 2.96 -24.96 -26.73
C GLY A 360 3.10 -23.91 -25.65
N ARG A 361 4.20 -23.15 -25.72
CA ARG A 361 4.58 -22.17 -24.70
C ARG A 361 3.46 -21.18 -24.40
N ASP A 362 2.79 -20.67 -25.43
CA ASP A 362 1.74 -19.66 -25.29
C ASP A 362 0.50 -20.21 -24.58
N PHE A 363 0.09 -21.44 -24.89
CA PHE A 363 -1.05 -22.10 -24.23
C PHE A 363 -0.74 -22.48 -22.77
N VAL A 364 0.48 -22.95 -22.48
CA VAL A 364 0.93 -23.22 -21.10
C VAL A 364 0.88 -21.92 -20.29
N HIS A 365 1.51 -20.86 -20.80
CA HIS A 365 1.56 -19.56 -20.13
C HIS A 365 0.16 -18.95 -19.93
N PHE A 366 -0.70 -19.05 -20.95
CA PHE A 366 -2.08 -18.59 -20.88
C PHE A 366 -2.87 -19.32 -19.77
N ARG A 367 -2.73 -20.65 -19.66
CA ARG A 367 -3.40 -21.44 -18.62
C ARG A 367 -2.87 -21.15 -17.22
N GLU A 368 -1.56 -20.94 -17.08
CA GLU A 368 -0.94 -20.59 -15.80
C GLU A 368 -1.42 -19.22 -15.31
N LYS A 369 -1.37 -18.20 -16.18
CA LYS A 369 -1.81 -16.83 -15.85
C LYS A 369 -3.30 -16.70 -15.54
N ASN A 370 -4.13 -17.55 -16.15
CA ASN A 370 -5.59 -17.51 -15.97
C ASN A 370 -6.10 -18.65 -15.09
N LYS A 371 -5.24 -19.26 -14.26
CA LYS A 371 -5.64 -20.35 -13.36
C LYS A 371 -6.82 -19.92 -12.47
N GLY A 372 -7.84 -20.78 -12.41
CA GLY A 372 -9.09 -20.50 -11.69
C GLY A 372 -10.10 -19.62 -12.46
N ARG A 373 -9.71 -19.00 -13.57
CA ARG A 373 -10.57 -18.18 -14.44
C ARG A 373 -10.95 -18.87 -15.77
N LEU A 374 -10.54 -20.12 -15.96
CA LEU A 374 -10.82 -20.92 -17.17
C LEU A 374 -11.75 -22.09 -16.89
N SER A 375 -12.62 -22.40 -17.85
CA SER A 375 -13.44 -23.63 -17.84
C SER A 375 -13.06 -24.52 -19.02
N LYS A 376 -13.36 -25.81 -18.91
CA LYS A 376 -13.20 -26.77 -20.00
C LYS A 376 -14.52 -26.94 -20.74
N LEU A 377 -14.49 -26.84 -22.06
CA LEU A 377 -15.62 -27.15 -22.93
C LEU A 377 -15.69 -28.67 -23.11
N VAL A 378 -16.89 -29.21 -22.95
CA VAL A 378 -17.21 -30.63 -23.14
C VAL A 378 -18.41 -30.78 -24.09
N GLY A 379 -18.60 -31.99 -24.64
CA GLY A 379 -19.71 -32.29 -25.56
C GLY A 379 -19.64 -31.62 -26.94
N GLY A 380 -18.46 -31.24 -27.41
CA GLY A 380 -18.26 -30.59 -28.71
C GLY A 380 -16.90 -30.89 -29.37
N PRO A 381 -16.67 -30.43 -30.61
CA PRO A 381 -15.39 -30.57 -31.30
C PRO A 381 -14.24 -29.92 -30.52
N GLY A 382 -13.07 -30.57 -30.50
CA GLY A 382 -11.93 -30.18 -29.67
C GLY A 382 -11.35 -28.79 -29.96
N HIS A 383 -11.46 -28.33 -31.21
CA HIS A 383 -10.98 -27.02 -31.66
C HIS A 383 -11.93 -25.87 -31.30
N ASN A 384 -13.16 -26.17 -30.86
CA ASN A 384 -14.14 -25.15 -30.53
C ASN A 384 -13.86 -24.60 -29.14
N ASN A 385 -13.83 -23.28 -29.02
CA ASN A 385 -13.70 -22.55 -27.78
C ASN A 385 -14.90 -21.63 -27.62
N ALA A 386 -15.21 -21.24 -26.39
CA ALA A 386 -16.20 -20.21 -26.13
C ALA A 386 -15.68 -19.14 -25.18
N VAL A 387 -16.27 -17.96 -25.24
CA VAL A 387 -16.13 -16.94 -24.20
C VAL A 387 -17.53 -16.52 -23.74
N VAL A 388 -17.73 -16.55 -22.43
CA VAL A 388 -18.94 -16.04 -21.79
C VAL A 388 -18.62 -14.64 -21.28
N MET A 389 -19.36 -13.65 -21.75
CA MET A 389 -19.24 -12.25 -21.32
C MET A 389 -20.51 -11.84 -20.60
N GLN A 390 -20.42 -11.15 -19.47
CA GLN A 390 -21.58 -10.56 -18.81
C GLN A 390 -21.57 -9.04 -18.96
N ILE A 391 -22.64 -8.47 -19.50
CA ILE A 391 -22.88 -7.03 -19.53
C ILE A 391 -24.27 -6.78 -18.93
N GLY A 392 -24.32 -6.04 -17.82
CA GLY A 392 -25.54 -5.88 -17.04
C GLY A 392 -26.12 -7.24 -16.60
N ASN A 393 -27.41 -7.46 -16.87
CA ASN A 393 -28.12 -8.70 -16.53
C ASN A 393 -28.15 -9.73 -17.68
N TYR A 394 -27.16 -9.71 -18.57
CA TYR A 394 -27.15 -10.57 -19.75
C TYR A 394 -25.81 -11.26 -19.93
N PHE A 395 -25.86 -12.54 -20.27
CA PHE A 395 -24.72 -13.31 -20.76
C PHE A 395 -24.72 -13.36 -22.27
N PHE A 396 -23.55 -13.14 -22.85
CA PHE A 396 -23.25 -13.29 -24.27
C PHE A 396 -22.25 -14.42 -24.41
N VAL A 397 -22.62 -15.48 -25.12
CA VAL A 397 -21.78 -16.64 -25.35
C VAL A 397 -21.33 -16.62 -26.81
N GLU A 398 -20.05 -16.35 -27.01
CA GLU A 398 -19.39 -16.27 -28.30
C GLU A 398 -18.52 -17.50 -28.52
N PHE A 399 -18.44 -17.99 -29.76
CA PHE A 399 -17.71 -19.21 -30.10
C PHE A 399 -16.62 -18.94 -31.14
N SER A 400 -15.48 -19.60 -31.01
CA SER A 400 -14.36 -19.42 -31.94
C SER A 400 -14.63 -20.03 -33.31
N GLY A 401 -15.35 -21.16 -33.37
CA GLY A 401 -15.63 -21.85 -34.63
C GLY A 401 -16.43 -21.01 -35.63
N THR A 402 -16.12 -21.15 -36.91
CA THR A 402 -16.80 -20.46 -38.01
C THR A 402 -18.28 -20.85 -38.13
N GLY A 403 -19.12 -19.91 -38.55
CA GLY A 403 -20.56 -20.14 -38.71
C GLY A 403 -21.38 -20.21 -37.41
N ASN A 404 -20.75 -20.05 -36.24
CA ASN A 404 -21.48 -19.94 -34.98
C ASN A 404 -22.10 -18.55 -34.79
N ALA A 405 -23.25 -18.54 -34.13
CA ALA A 405 -23.92 -17.33 -33.66
C ALA A 405 -23.49 -17.01 -32.23
N CYS A 406 -23.60 -15.74 -31.83
CA CYS A 406 -23.55 -15.35 -30.42
C CYS A 406 -24.91 -15.62 -29.78
N TYR A 407 -24.92 -16.29 -28.63
CA TYR A 407 -26.14 -16.63 -27.89
C TYR A 407 -26.30 -15.69 -26.70
N VAL A 408 -27.50 -15.15 -26.52
CA VAL A 408 -27.82 -14.22 -25.43
C VAL A 408 -28.73 -14.88 -24.41
N TYR A 409 -28.36 -14.83 -23.13
CA TYR A 409 -29.15 -15.35 -22.03
C TYR A 409 -29.36 -14.27 -20.97
N LYS A 410 -30.46 -14.33 -20.22
CA LYS A 410 -30.61 -13.54 -19.00
C LYS A 410 -29.68 -14.12 -17.93
N ALA A 411 -28.92 -13.28 -17.25
CA ALA A 411 -28.00 -13.73 -16.20
C ALA A 411 -28.79 -14.21 -14.97
N ASP A 412 -29.81 -13.44 -14.57
CA ASP A 412 -30.79 -13.86 -13.58
C ASP A 412 -31.68 -14.96 -14.15
N GLY A 413 -31.58 -16.17 -13.61
CA GLY A 413 -32.29 -17.35 -14.10
C GLY A 413 -31.63 -18.00 -15.32
N SER A 414 -30.34 -17.73 -15.55
CA SER A 414 -29.55 -18.40 -16.59
C SER A 414 -29.70 -19.93 -16.53
N PRO A 415 -29.85 -20.63 -17.66
CA PRO A 415 -30.02 -22.08 -17.68
C PRO A 415 -28.74 -22.86 -17.36
N PHE A 416 -27.61 -22.16 -17.20
CA PHE A 416 -26.33 -22.72 -16.79
C PHE A 416 -25.61 -21.80 -15.80
N ASN A 417 -24.69 -22.37 -15.03
CA ASN A 417 -23.80 -21.63 -14.14
C ASN A 417 -22.44 -21.41 -14.84
N PRO A 418 -22.08 -20.17 -15.23
CA PRO A 418 -20.82 -19.91 -15.95
C PRO A 418 -19.56 -20.19 -15.12
N ASP A 419 -19.67 -20.29 -13.80
CA ASP A 419 -18.54 -20.53 -12.90
C ASP A 419 -18.14 -22.01 -12.78
N LYS A 420 -18.85 -22.92 -13.47
CA LYS A 420 -18.48 -24.34 -13.49
C LYS A 420 -17.13 -24.56 -14.13
N SER A 421 -16.35 -25.49 -13.57
CA SER A 421 -15.07 -25.92 -14.14
C SER A 421 -15.21 -26.59 -15.51
N GLN A 422 -16.38 -27.19 -15.79
CA GLN A 422 -16.72 -27.80 -17.07
C GLN A 422 -18.08 -27.30 -17.52
N LEU A 423 -18.19 -26.93 -18.81
CA LEU A 423 -19.41 -26.45 -19.43
C LEU A 423 -19.69 -27.25 -20.70
N GLU A 424 -20.92 -27.73 -20.83
CA GLU A 424 -21.37 -28.53 -21.97
C GLU A 424 -21.81 -27.66 -23.16
N LEU A 425 -21.32 -27.96 -24.36
CA LEU A 425 -21.54 -27.15 -25.55
C LEU A 425 -23.04 -27.01 -25.87
N THR A 426 -23.75 -28.13 -26.03
CA THR A 426 -25.16 -28.13 -26.47
C THR A 426 -26.13 -28.07 -25.28
N ALA A 427 -25.77 -28.72 -24.18
CA ALA A 427 -26.60 -28.81 -22.99
C ALA A 427 -26.54 -27.57 -22.10
N GLU A 428 -25.60 -26.64 -22.30
CA GLU A 428 -25.51 -25.40 -21.52
C GLU A 428 -25.30 -24.17 -22.41
N LEU A 429 -24.25 -24.15 -23.23
CA LEU A 429 -23.81 -22.93 -23.91
C LEU A 429 -24.59 -22.60 -25.20
N LYS A 430 -25.11 -23.61 -25.90
CA LYS A 430 -25.77 -23.49 -27.23
C LYS A 430 -27.25 -23.91 -27.19
N GLN A 431 -27.98 -23.51 -26.15
CA GLN A 431 -29.40 -23.81 -25.97
C GLN A 431 -30.30 -22.82 -26.73
N ALA A 432 -30.50 -23.04 -28.03
CA ALA A 432 -31.26 -22.12 -28.89
C ALA A 432 -32.71 -21.86 -28.43
N ASN A 433 -33.34 -22.80 -27.73
CA ASN A 433 -34.71 -22.69 -27.21
C ASN A 433 -34.81 -21.91 -25.88
N ARG A 434 -33.69 -21.72 -25.18
CA ARG A 434 -33.63 -20.97 -23.92
C ARG A 434 -32.92 -19.62 -24.04
N ALA A 435 -32.20 -19.42 -25.15
CA ALA A 435 -31.59 -18.13 -25.48
C ALA A 435 -32.67 -17.08 -25.80
N LEU A 436 -32.46 -15.86 -25.30
CA LEU A 436 -33.29 -14.70 -25.62
C LEU A 436 -33.09 -14.25 -27.07
N ASP A 437 -31.87 -14.37 -27.56
CA ASP A 437 -31.52 -14.04 -28.95
C ASP A 437 -30.38 -14.96 -29.43
N ARG A 438 -30.34 -15.18 -30.74
CA ARG A 438 -29.28 -15.89 -31.45
C ARG A 438 -28.76 -14.96 -32.54
N MET A 439 -27.78 -14.16 -32.19
CA MET A 439 -27.26 -13.10 -33.04
C MET A 439 -26.25 -13.68 -34.04
N ARG A 440 -26.60 -13.62 -35.34
CA ARG A 440 -25.79 -14.19 -36.42
C ARG A 440 -24.78 -13.18 -36.97
N HIS A 441 -23.58 -13.65 -37.27
CA HIS A 441 -22.51 -12.87 -37.89
C HIS A 441 -22.69 -12.70 -39.41
N SER A 442 -23.91 -12.36 -39.87
CA SER A 442 -24.17 -12.10 -41.30
C SER A 442 -25.16 -10.93 -41.58
N PRO A 443 -24.94 -10.16 -42.66
CA PRO A 443 -23.78 -10.21 -43.58
C PRO A 443 -22.51 -9.67 -42.90
N ALA A 444 -21.34 -10.10 -43.38
CA ALA A 444 -20.05 -9.61 -42.90
C ALA A 444 -19.88 -8.10 -43.21
N PRO A 445 -19.17 -7.35 -42.36
CA PRO A 445 -18.83 -5.96 -42.68
C PRO A 445 -17.83 -5.90 -43.85
N SER A 446 -17.82 -4.79 -44.59
CA SER A 446 -16.83 -4.53 -45.64
C SER A 446 -15.44 -4.23 -45.08
N ARG A 447 -15.36 -3.73 -43.83
CA ARG A 447 -14.10 -3.52 -43.10
C ARG A 447 -14.25 -3.92 -41.64
N PRO A 448 -13.22 -4.51 -41.01
CA PRO A 448 -13.31 -4.99 -39.62
C PRO A 448 -13.72 -3.94 -38.58
N ASN A 449 -13.30 -2.68 -38.78
CA ASN A 449 -13.51 -1.60 -37.82
C ASN A 449 -14.68 -0.68 -38.19
N ARG A 450 -15.52 -1.08 -39.15
CA ARG A 450 -16.67 -0.28 -39.59
C ARG A 450 -17.96 -0.91 -39.07
N ILE A 451 -18.76 -0.12 -38.36
CA ILE A 451 -20.04 -0.58 -37.81
C ILE A 451 -21.07 -0.66 -38.94
N GLU A 452 -21.14 -1.83 -39.56
CA GLU A 452 -22.10 -2.17 -40.62
C GLU A 452 -22.39 -3.68 -40.62
N GLY A 453 -23.28 -4.14 -41.50
CA GLY A 453 -23.63 -5.56 -41.59
C GLY A 453 -24.14 -6.10 -40.25
N TRP A 454 -23.59 -7.21 -39.78
CA TRP A 454 -23.99 -7.80 -38.50
C TRP A 454 -23.63 -6.93 -37.28
N LEU A 455 -22.60 -6.07 -37.34
CA LEU A 455 -22.21 -5.23 -36.20
C LEU A 455 -23.32 -4.22 -35.85
N SER A 456 -23.95 -3.62 -36.87
CA SER A 456 -25.09 -2.71 -36.66
C SER A 456 -26.30 -3.45 -36.08
N LYS A 457 -26.55 -4.69 -36.53
CA LYS A 457 -27.64 -5.52 -35.99
C LYS A 457 -27.40 -5.87 -34.52
N PHE A 458 -26.14 -6.14 -34.14
CA PHE A 458 -25.80 -6.37 -32.74
C PHE A 458 -25.99 -5.08 -31.92
N ASP A 459 -25.60 -3.90 -32.42
CA ASP A 459 -25.86 -2.62 -31.74
C ASP A 459 -27.37 -2.40 -31.49
N ASP A 460 -28.23 -2.78 -32.43
CA ASP A 460 -29.69 -2.74 -32.28
C ASP A 460 -30.19 -3.75 -31.22
N SER A 461 -29.72 -4.99 -31.27
CA SER A 461 -30.08 -6.04 -30.29
C SER A 461 -29.64 -5.66 -28.88
N LEU A 462 -28.37 -5.29 -28.68
CA LEU A 462 -27.86 -4.80 -27.38
C LEU A 462 -28.65 -3.57 -26.92
N GLY A 463 -29.01 -2.71 -27.87
CA GLY A 463 -29.85 -1.56 -27.63
C GLY A 463 -31.20 -1.84 -27.01
N LYS A 464 -31.89 -2.86 -27.51
CA LYS A 464 -33.18 -3.33 -26.97
C LYS A 464 -33.03 -3.88 -25.54
N LEU A 465 -31.84 -4.33 -25.19
CA LEU A 465 -31.48 -4.79 -23.84
C LEU A 465 -31.02 -3.64 -22.92
N GLY A 466 -31.04 -2.39 -23.42
CA GLY A 466 -30.56 -1.21 -22.69
C GLY A 466 -29.04 -1.04 -22.65
N ILE A 467 -28.30 -1.83 -23.46
CA ILE A 467 -26.84 -1.77 -23.53
C ILE A 467 -26.45 -0.88 -24.71
N ARG A 468 -25.65 0.16 -24.44
CA ARG A 468 -25.11 1.08 -25.44
C ARG A 468 -23.62 1.21 -25.25
N VAL A 469 -22.88 1.49 -26.32
CA VAL A 469 -21.47 1.83 -26.18
C VAL A 469 -21.37 3.09 -25.34
N GLN A 470 -20.71 3.00 -24.19
CA GLN A 470 -20.32 4.19 -23.46
C GLN A 470 -19.30 4.91 -24.33
N SER A 471 -19.57 6.16 -24.70
CA SER A 471 -18.58 6.99 -25.34
C SER A 471 -17.31 6.95 -24.48
N GLN A 472 -16.13 6.80 -25.09
CA GLN A 472 -14.86 6.89 -24.36
C GLN A 472 -14.61 8.28 -23.74
N ALA A 473 -15.54 9.23 -23.94
CA ALA A 473 -15.74 10.35 -23.05
C ALA A 473 -16.55 9.88 -21.83
N GLY A 474 -15.86 9.79 -20.69
CA GLY A 474 -16.39 9.25 -19.44
C GLY A 474 -17.85 9.60 -19.16
N THR A 475 -18.52 8.65 -18.51
CA THR A 475 -19.82 8.84 -17.88
C THR A 475 -19.91 10.25 -17.27
N PRO A 476 -20.88 11.09 -17.67
CA PRO A 476 -21.17 12.34 -16.97
C PRO A 476 -21.78 11.97 -15.62
N GLY A 477 -20.90 11.81 -14.65
CA GLY A 477 -21.19 11.42 -13.27
C GLY A 477 -20.00 11.68 -12.35
N ALA A 478 -18.79 11.69 -12.88
CA ALA A 478 -17.67 12.39 -12.27
C ALA A 478 -17.37 13.62 -13.14
N SER A 479 -17.59 14.81 -12.56
CA SER A 479 -17.03 16.04 -13.10
C SER A 479 -15.55 15.78 -13.42
N LYS A 480 -15.08 16.20 -14.61
CA LYS A 480 -13.64 16.48 -14.78
C LYS A 480 -13.22 17.19 -13.49
N PRO A 481 -12.11 16.81 -12.81
CA PRO A 481 -11.65 17.61 -11.70
C PRO A 481 -11.55 19.02 -12.24
N MET A 482 -12.44 19.90 -11.77
CA MET A 482 -12.43 21.30 -12.15
C MET A 482 -11.01 21.76 -11.89
N ALA A 483 -10.45 22.59 -12.76
CA ALA A 483 -9.20 23.27 -12.41
C ALA A 483 -9.40 23.85 -11.00
N PHE A 484 -8.38 23.77 -10.15
CA PHE A 484 -8.54 24.10 -8.73
C PHE A 484 -9.16 25.50 -8.53
N GLU A 485 -8.84 26.42 -9.44
CA GLU A 485 -9.38 27.77 -9.54
C GLU A 485 -10.89 27.77 -9.79
N ASP A 486 -11.38 26.86 -10.62
CA ASP A 486 -12.81 26.67 -10.90
C ASP A 486 -13.53 25.99 -9.73
N GLN A 487 -12.85 25.10 -8.98
CA GLN A 487 -13.42 24.54 -7.74
C GLN A 487 -13.63 25.61 -6.69
N VAL A 488 -12.66 26.53 -6.53
CA VAL A 488 -12.78 27.69 -5.63
C VAL A 488 -13.88 28.62 -6.13
N ARG A 489 -13.97 28.88 -7.44
CA ARG A 489 -15.01 29.73 -8.03
C ARG A 489 -16.41 29.17 -7.84
N ASP A 490 -16.61 27.86 -8.03
CA ASP A 490 -17.91 27.21 -7.83
C ASP A 490 -18.29 27.14 -6.35
N ALA A 491 -17.33 26.86 -5.47
CA ALA A 491 -17.53 26.85 -4.02
C ALA A 491 -17.95 28.21 -3.45
N LEU A 492 -17.52 29.31 -4.09
CA LEU A 492 -17.77 30.68 -3.63
C LEU A 492 -18.76 31.45 -4.53
N LYS A 493 -19.45 30.78 -5.45
CA LYS A 493 -20.33 31.43 -6.44
C LYS A 493 -21.45 32.28 -5.83
N SER A 494 -21.87 31.95 -4.62
CA SER A 494 -22.95 32.62 -3.89
C SER A 494 -22.47 33.75 -2.97
N VAL A 495 -21.16 33.97 -2.86
CA VAL A 495 -20.56 34.91 -1.89
C VAL A 495 -19.61 35.87 -2.58
N LYS A 496 -19.66 37.15 -2.23
CA LYS A 496 -18.70 38.13 -2.72
C LYS A 496 -17.33 37.88 -2.09
N HIS A 497 -16.33 37.74 -2.95
CA HIS A 497 -14.98 37.40 -2.53
C HIS A 497 -13.94 37.97 -3.50
N LYS A 498 -12.69 38.10 -3.01
CA LYS A 498 -11.51 38.48 -3.80
C LYS A 498 -10.50 37.34 -3.75
N VAL A 499 -9.93 37.01 -4.92
CA VAL A 499 -8.90 35.98 -5.05
C VAL A 499 -7.57 36.65 -5.39
N TYR A 500 -6.51 36.26 -4.69
CA TYR A 500 -5.14 36.67 -4.96
C TYR A 500 -4.29 35.44 -5.22
N ASP A 501 -3.88 35.24 -6.47
CA ASP A 501 -2.99 34.14 -6.83
C ASP A 501 -1.56 34.66 -7.00
N GLN A 502 -0.68 34.30 -6.05
CA GLN A 502 0.73 34.67 -6.09
C GLN A 502 1.65 33.45 -6.31
N ARG A 503 1.10 32.28 -6.66
CA ARG A 503 1.87 31.03 -6.80
C ARG A 503 2.97 31.12 -7.85
N ALA A 504 2.74 31.83 -8.95
CA ALA A 504 3.75 32.07 -9.99
C ALA A 504 4.97 32.89 -9.51
N ARG A 505 4.89 33.53 -8.33
CA ARG A 505 5.97 34.29 -7.70
C ARG A 505 6.47 33.65 -6.40
N GLY A 506 6.13 32.37 -6.16
CA GLY A 506 6.48 31.65 -4.93
C GLY A 506 5.62 32.00 -3.71
N GLY A 507 4.50 32.71 -3.91
CA GLY A 507 3.51 33.04 -2.87
C GLY A 507 2.35 32.04 -2.79
N ALA A 508 1.45 32.23 -1.83
CA ALA A 508 0.27 31.38 -1.63
C ALA A 508 -0.92 31.82 -2.50
N PHE A 509 -1.87 30.91 -2.71
CA PHE A 509 -3.20 31.23 -3.25
C PHE A 509 -4.11 31.69 -2.10
N GLN A 510 -4.64 32.90 -2.17
CA GLN A 510 -5.42 33.51 -1.10
C GLN A 510 -6.83 33.88 -1.54
N VAL A 511 -7.78 33.71 -0.64
CA VAL A 511 -9.19 34.12 -0.79
C VAL A 511 -9.56 35.03 0.37
N GLN A 512 -10.16 36.18 0.07
CA GLN A 512 -10.73 37.09 1.05
C GLN A 512 -12.24 37.15 0.82
N LEU A 513 -13.01 36.78 1.83
CA LEU A 513 -14.47 36.92 1.84
C LEU A 513 -14.82 38.36 2.26
N ASP A 514 -15.85 38.93 1.66
CA ASP A 514 -16.34 40.26 2.06
C ASP A 514 -17.15 40.19 3.36
N ASP A 515 -17.89 39.08 3.56
CA ASP A 515 -18.74 38.83 4.74
C ASP A 515 -18.49 37.41 5.32
N SER A 516 -18.84 37.23 6.60
CA SER A 516 -18.68 35.96 7.32
C SER A 516 -19.79 34.96 6.95
N ASP A 517 -19.64 34.27 5.82
CA ASP A 517 -20.53 33.19 5.39
C ASP A 517 -20.00 31.81 5.83
N LEU A 518 -20.76 31.12 6.70
CA LEU A 518 -20.35 29.84 7.28
C LEU A 518 -20.23 28.71 6.23
N ALA A 519 -21.03 28.75 5.18
CA ALA A 519 -20.98 27.76 4.09
C ALA A 519 -19.73 27.96 3.23
N ALA A 520 -19.37 29.21 2.93
CA ALA A 520 -18.14 29.55 2.21
C ALA A 520 -16.88 29.20 3.03
N VAL A 521 -16.86 29.49 4.33
CA VAL A 521 -15.74 29.13 5.21
C VAL A 521 -15.54 27.62 5.27
N THR A 522 -16.63 26.86 5.41
CA THR A 522 -16.59 25.39 5.43
C THR A 522 -16.11 24.83 4.08
N ALA A 523 -16.55 25.42 2.96
CA ALA A 523 -16.11 25.03 1.63
C ALA A 523 -14.61 25.30 1.41
N LEU A 524 -14.09 26.45 1.87
CA LEU A 524 -12.67 26.78 1.80
C LEU A 524 -11.79 25.83 2.62
N GLN A 525 -12.21 25.47 3.83
CA GLN A 525 -11.50 24.48 4.65
C GLN A 525 -11.46 23.10 4.00
N ARG A 526 -12.57 22.67 3.36
CA ARG A 526 -12.61 21.42 2.58
C ARG A 526 -11.68 21.44 1.38
N LEU A 527 -11.49 22.61 0.77
CA LEU A 527 -10.52 22.85 -0.30
C LEU A 527 -9.09 23.08 0.21
N GLY A 528 -8.81 22.83 1.50
CA GLY A 528 -7.47 22.86 2.08
C GLY A 528 -6.94 24.25 2.42
N PHE A 529 -7.79 25.28 2.44
CA PHE A 529 -7.41 26.60 2.89
C PHE A 529 -7.37 26.70 4.41
N LYS A 530 -6.42 27.48 4.92
CA LYS A 530 -6.30 27.82 6.34
C LYS A 530 -6.60 29.31 6.56
N PRO A 531 -7.26 29.70 7.66
CA PRO A 531 -7.42 31.10 7.99
C PRO A 531 -6.05 31.76 8.20
N VAL A 532 -5.92 33.02 7.77
CA VAL A 532 -4.75 33.84 8.05
C VAL A 532 -4.83 34.30 9.50
N ASN A 533 -3.73 34.15 10.25
CA ASN A 533 -3.67 34.59 11.65
C ASN A 533 -4.09 36.07 11.75
N HIS A 534 -5.03 36.35 12.65
CA HIS A 534 -5.59 37.69 12.89
C HIS A 534 -6.41 38.31 11.74
N GLN A 535 -6.81 37.53 10.71
CA GLN A 535 -7.74 37.98 9.66
C GLN A 535 -8.82 36.91 9.40
N PRO A 536 -9.96 36.94 10.12
CA PRO A 536 -10.93 35.84 10.14
C PRO A 536 -11.66 35.60 8.79
N LEU A 537 -11.64 36.58 7.90
CA LEU A 537 -12.25 36.50 6.57
C LEU A 537 -11.24 36.20 5.44
N ARG A 538 -9.97 35.99 5.79
CA ARG A 538 -8.91 35.74 4.81
C ARG A 538 -8.35 34.34 4.99
N PHE A 539 -8.22 33.65 3.89
CA PHE A 539 -7.85 32.24 3.81
C PHE A 539 -6.69 32.08 2.83
N TRP A 540 -5.76 31.19 3.12
CA TRP A 540 -4.60 30.93 2.27
C TRP A 540 -4.33 29.43 2.13
N ARG A 541 -3.77 29.05 0.98
CA ARG A 541 -3.31 27.70 0.68
C ARG A 541 -1.98 27.79 -0.06
N GLN A 542 -1.02 26.96 0.35
CA GLN A 542 0.30 26.87 -0.27
C GLN A 542 0.26 26.05 -1.56
#